data_AF-F4NZB1-F1
#
_entry.id   AF-F4NZB1-F1
#
_cell.length_a   1.000
_cell.length_b   1.000
_cell.length_c   1.000
_cell.angle_alpha   90.00
_cell.angle_beta   90.00
_cell.angle_gamma   90.00
#
_symmetry.space_group_name_H-M   'P 1'
#
loop_
_entity.id
_entity.type
_entity.pdbx_description
1 polymer ?
#
loop_
_entity_poly.entity_id
_entity_poly.type
_entity_poly.pdbx_seq_one_letter_code
_entity_poly.pdbx_strand_id
1 'polypeptide(L)'
;MSYVTFGEYGIGKNSGNILYQDRATGQLCEEKIPTYIRLGIRLLYQSRGSQSRAEKASIRNLLTSMSVKQGKKFDDPSSKSHIASFVAFHNLDLDEVLDPIVSFKNFNEFFYRKLKSSARLLASPNPHVVVSPADARCSVFPTINAATQLWIKGLNFSIARLLDSPEEGKRFESGSLAIFRLAPQDYHRFHIPVDGTLGETKHIEGTLFTVNPMAIRSTIDIYTENIRTITYIDSTHFGRVAYICVGAMLVGSIVLTSEAGQEVKRMDEHGYFKFGGSTVILLFEEGKVEFDRDLLVNSEQSLETLLKYGQSIGVLSQSQS
;
A
#
# COMPACT_ATOMS: atom_id res chain seq x y z
N MET A 1 32.44 10.57 -11.06
CA MET A 1 32.80 10.03 -9.73
C MET A 1 32.42 8.57 -9.70
N SER A 2 33.39 7.69 -9.48
CA SER A 2 33.21 6.23 -9.39
C SER A 2 32.55 5.87 -8.06
N TYR A 3 31.28 5.45 -8.09
CA TYR A 3 30.66 4.83 -6.92
C TYR A 3 31.18 3.40 -6.80
N VAL A 4 31.79 3.11 -5.66
CA VAL A 4 32.25 1.77 -5.28
C VAL A 4 31.02 0.86 -5.16
N THR A 5 30.80 0.03 -6.18
CA THR A 5 29.70 -0.94 -6.26
C THR A 5 30.02 -2.18 -5.43
N PHE A 6 29.43 -2.29 -4.24
CA PHE A 6 29.38 -3.55 -3.49
C PHE A 6 28.05 -4.27 -3.77
N GLY A 7 28.12 -5.37 -4.51
CA GLY A 7 27.06 -6.38 -4.64
C GLY A 7 26.32 -6.36 -5.98
N GLU A 8 26.23 -7.53 -6.61
CA GLU A 8 25.42 -7.75 -7.82
C GLU A 8 23.95 -7.36 -7.57
N TYR A 9 23.50 -6.28 -8.20
CA TYR A 9 22.09 -5.92 -8.29
C TYR A 9 21.33 -7.05 -8.99
N GLY A 10 20.47 -7.75 -8.26
CA GLY A 10 19.54 -8.70 -8.85
C GLY A 10 18.12 -8.25 -8.55
N ILE A 11 17.31 -8.09 -9.59
CA ILE A 11 15.86 -7.92 -9.45
C ILE A 11 15.33 -9.08 -8.59
N GLY A 12 14.52 -8.76 -7.59
CA GLY A 12 13.97 -9.75 -6.66
C GLY A 12 14.90 -10.23 -5.55
N LYS A 13 16.21 -9.92 -5.55
CA LYS A 13 17.13 -10.29 -4.44
C LYS A 13 16.82 -9.47 -3.18
N ASN A 14 17.08 -10.05 -2.00
CA ASN A 14 17.01 -9.37 -0.69
C ASN A 14 18.22 -8.43 -0.47
N SER A 15 18.62 -7.67 -1.49
CA SER A 15 19.50 -6.50 -1.32
C SER A 15 18.71 -5.43 -0.55
N GLY A 16 19.32 -4.74 0.41
CA GLY A 16 18.61 -3.74 1.23
C GLY A 16 18.02 -2.54 0.47
N ASN A 17 18.20 -2.49 -0.85
CA ASN A 17 17.65 -1.49 -1.76
C ASN A 17 16.38 -2.08 -2.40
N ILE A 18 15.26 -1.33 -2.37
CA ILE A 18 14.04 -1.71 -3.08
C ILE A 18 14.09 -1.06 -4.46
N LEU A 19 13.99 -1.88 -5.50
CA LEU A 19 13.87 -1.43 -6.88
C LEU A 19 12.40 -1.49 -7.32
N TYR A 20 11.97 -0.52 -8.10
CA TYR A 20 10.64 -0.47 -8.73
C TYR A 20 10.75 0.17 -10.10
N GLN A 21 9.83 -0.13 -11.02
CA GLN A 21 9.76 0.53 -12.32
C GLN A 21 8.77 1.70 -12.27
N ASP A 22 9.17 2.88 -12.73
CA ASP A 22 8.22 3.97 -12.98
C ASP A 22 7.45 3.69 -14.26
N ARG A 23 6.11 3.57 -14.18
CA ARG A 23 5.28 3.24 -15.33
C ARG A 23 5.29 4.32 -16.41
N ALA A 24 5.37 5.58 -16.02
CA ALA A 24 5.31 6.70 -16.96
C ALA A 24 6.59 6.81 -17.79
N THR A 25 7.74 6.48 -17.21
CA THR A 25 9.04 6.61 -17.88
C THR A 25 9.65 5.28 -18.33
N GLY A 26 9.16 4.16 -17.80
CA GLY A 26 9.74 2.83 -17.97
C GLY A 26 11.06 2.60 -17.21
N GLN A 27 11.56 3.60 -16.47
CA GLN A 27 12.86 3.53 -15.81
C GLN A 27 12.82 2.72 -14.52
N LEU A 28 13.90 2.00 -14.24
CA LEU A 28 14.12 1.34 -12.97
C LEU A 28 14.65 2.35 -11.95
N CYS A 29 13.96 2.48 -10.82
CA CYS A 29 14.27 3.44 -9.76
C CYS A 29 14.53 2.71 -8.44
N GLU A 30 15.31 3.34 -7.55
CA GLU A 30 15.51 2.88 -6.18
C GLU A 30 14.63 3.69 -5.21
N GLU A 31 14.01 3.00 -4.25
CA GLU A 31 13.32 3.66 -3.15
C GLU A 31 14.32 4.27 -2.15
N LYS A 32 14.22 5.58 -1.95
CA LYS A 32 15.02 6.31 -0.96
C LYS A 32 14.53 6.03 0.46
N ILE A 33 15.13 5.03 1.09
CA ILE A 33 14.90 4.71 2.50
C ILE A 33 16.11 5.18 3.32
N PRO A 34 15.92 5.96 4.40
CA PRO A 34 17.01 6.31 5.30
C PRO A 34 17.73 5.07 5.85
N THR A 35 19.08 5.07 5.81
CA THR A 35 19.92 3.91 6.15
C THR A 35 19.60 3.31 7.52
N TYR A 36 19.30 4.14 8.53
CA TYR A 36 18.98 3.65 9.87
C TYR A 36 17.66 2.86 9.92
N ILE A 37 16.65 3.25 9.12
CA ILE A 37 15.40 2.49 8.97
C ILE A 37 15.68 1.15 8.30
N ARG A 38 16.47 1.16 7.22
CA ARG A 38 16.88 -0.04 6.49
C ARG A 38 17.61 -1.03 7.39
N LEU A 39 18.56 -0.56 8.20
CA LEU A 39 19.29 -1.39 9.17
C LEU A 39 18.36 -1.91 10.28
N GLY A 40 17.45 -1.09 10.79
CA GLY A 40 16.46 -1.49 11.79
C GLY A 40 15.53 -2.61 11.30
N ILE A 41 14.99 -2.47 10.08
CA ILE A 41 14.18 -3.51 9.43
C ILE A 41 15.03 -4.78 9.25
N ARG A 42 16.27 -4.64 8.78
CA ARG A 42 17.15 -5.80 8.59
C ARG A 42 17.35 -6.57 9.89
N LEU A 43 17.61 -5.89 11.02
CA LEU A 43 17.78 -6.54 12.32
C LEU A 43 16.53 -7.25 12.80
N LEU A 44 15.34 -6.65 12.60
CA LEU A 44 14.08 -7.22 13.02
C LEU A 44 13.69 -8.46 12.21
N TYR A 45 13.97 -8.48 10.91
CA TYR A 45 13.44 -9.49 9.98
C TYR A 45 14.50 -10.47 9.42
N GLN A 46 15.80 -10.27 9.66
CA GLN A 46 16.86 -11.26 9.34
C GLN A 46 17.19 -12.22 10.48
N SER A 47 16.51 -12.13 11.62
CA SER A 47 16.65 -13.10 12.71
C SER A 47 16.27 -14.51 12.21
N ARG A 48 17.29 -15.33 11.87
CA ARG A 48 17.14 -16.71 11.43
C ARG A 48 16.88 -17.60 12.65
N GLY A 49 15.64 -17.60 13.14
CA GLY A 49 15.23 -18.45 14.26
C GLY A 49 13.73 -18.42 14.51
N SER A 50 13.19 -19.53 15.04
CA SER A 50 11.83 -19.58 15.59
C SER A 50 11.77 -18.66 16.81
N GLN A 51 11.24 -17.44 16.62
CA GLN A 51 10.99 -16.52 17.74
C GLN A 51 9.94 -17.15 18.66
N SER A 52 10.26 -17.23 19.95
CA SER A 52 9.33 -17.65 20.99
C SER A 52 8.10 -16.73 21.03
N ARG A 53 6.99 -17.22 21.59
CA ARG A 53 5.75 -16.42 21.76
C ARG A 53 6.01 -15.13 22.55
N ALA A 54 6.89 -15.19 23.55
CA ALA A 54 7.26 -14.03 24.37
C ALA A 54 8.06 -12.98 23.57
N GLU A 55 8.99 -13.40 22.72
CA GLU A 55 9.74 -12.49 21.84
C GLU A 55 8.82 -11.81 20.83
N LYS A 56 7.89 -12.57 20.22
CA LYS A 56 6.88 -12.00 19.32
C LYS A 56 6.00 -10.95 20.01
N ALA A 57 5.56 -11.24 21.25
CA ALA A 57 4.78 -10.29 22.04
C ALA A 57 5.60 -9.04 22.40
N SER A 58 6.87 -9.19 22.77
CA SER A 58 7.78 -8.07 23.07
C SER A 58 8.02 -7.18 21.85
N ILE A 59 8.31 -7.78 20.68
CA ILE A 59 8.47 -7.05 19.42
C ILE A 59 7.19 -6.31 19.05
N ARG A 60 6.03 -6.97 19.16
CA ARG A 60 4.72 -6.33 18.92
C ARG A 60 4.55 -5.09 19.81
N ASN A 61 4.76 -5.23 21.11
CA ASN A 61 4.64 -4.11 22.06
C ASN A 61 5.61 -2.97 21.74
N LEU A 62 6.85 -3.29 21.37
CA LEU A 62 7.85 -2.31 20.97
C LEU A 62 7.40 -1.55 19.71
N LEU A 63 6.99 -2.25 18.66
CA LEU A 63 6.55 -1.65 17.39
C LEU A 63 5.31 -0.77 17.57
N THR A 64 4.35 -1.23 18.37
CA THR A 64 3.16 -0.44 18.72
C THR A 64 3.55 0.82 19.50
N SER A 65 4.39 0.70 20.54
CA SER A 65 4.86 1.84 21.33
C SER A 65 5.61 2.87 20.48
N MET A 66 6.51 2.41 19.59
CA MET A 66 7.23 3.28 18.66
C MET A 66 6.28 4.01 17.71
N SER A 67 5.31 3.31 17.14
CA SER A 67 4.36 3.91 16.19
C SER A 67 3.46 4.95 16.86
N VAL A 68 2.95 4.67 18.07
CA VAL A 68 2.17 5.64 18.86
C VAL A 68 2.99 6.88 19.23
N LYS A 69 4.24 6.69 19.69
CA LYS A 69 5.13 7.82 20.03
C LYS A 69 5.45 8.66 18.80
N GLN A 70 5.73 8.02 17.67
CA GLN A 70 6.04 8.72 16.43
C GLN A 70 4.83 9.47 15.87
N GLY A 71 3.63 8.87 15.94
CA GLY A 71 2.38 9.53 15.57
C GLY A 71 2.14 10.80 16.39
N LYS A 72 2.26 10.72 17.72
CA LYS A 72 2.17 11.90 18.61
C LYS A 72 3.21 12.97 18.26
N LYS A 73 4.45 12.56 17.98
CA LYS A 73 5.52 13.48 17.57
C LYS A 73 5.17 14.22 16.28
N PHE A 74 4.56 13.55 15.30
CA PHE A 74 4.22 14.19 14.01
C PHE A 74 2.88 14.92 14.00
N ASP A 75 2.02 14.70 15.00
CA ASP A 75 0.86 15.55 15.28
C ASP A 75 1.24 16.84 16.05
N ASP A 76 2.41 16.88 16.70
CA ASP A 76 2.90 18.06 17.43
C ASP A 76 3.30 19.21 16.47
N PRO A 77 2.93 20.48 16.73
CA PRO A 77 3.27 21.61 15.86
C PRO A 77 4.77 21.80 15.62
N SER A 78 5.64 21.43 16.57
CA SER A 78 7.10 21.51 16.41
C SER A 78 7.61 20.67 15.23
N SER A 79 6.85 19.63 14.86
CA SER A 79 7.20 18.74 13.76
C SER A 79 7.16 19.39 12.38
N LYS A 80 6.50 20.56 12.24
CA LYS A 80 6.50 21.37 11.01
C LYS A 80 7.92 21.63 10.47
N SER A 81 8.90 21.73 11.37
CA SER A 81 10.33 21.87 11.02
C SER A 81 10.89 20.74 10.14
N HIS A 82 10.29 19.55 10.15
CA HIS A 82 10.71 18.42 9.32
C HIS A 82 10.20 18.48 7.87
N ILE A 83 9.23 19.35 7.55
CA ILE A 83 8.60 19.36 6.21
C ILE A 83 9.64 19.71 5.13
N ALA A 84 10.42 20.77 5.34
CA ALA A 84 11.39 21.24 4.35
C ALA A 84 12.48 20.21 4.05
N SER A 85 13.04 19.57 5.08
CA SER A 85 14.05 18.52 4.90
C SER A 85 13.47 17.28 4.24
N PHE A 86 12.21 16.93 4.55
CA PHE A 86 11.51 15.82 3.91
C PHE A 86 11.27 16.06 2.41
N VAL A 87 10.77 17.25 2.06
CA VAL A 87 10.59 17.68 0.66
C VAL A 87 11.90 17.60 -0.11
N ALA A 88 12.99 18.13 0.46
CA ALA A 88 14.30 18.12 -0.19
C ALA A 88 14.86 16.69 -0.36
N PHE A 89 14.74 15.84 0.68
CA PHE A 89 15.27 14.48 0.64
C PHE A 89 14.56 13.62 -0.42
N HIS A 90 13.23 13.72 -0.48
CA HIS A 90 12.40 12.95 -1.40
C HIS A 90 12.20 13.62 -2.77
N ASN A 91 12.64 14.87 -2.95
CA ASN A 91 12.44 15.67 -4.14
C ASN A 91 10.95 15.75 -4.54
N LEU A 92 10.11 16.14 -3.58
CA LEU A 92 8.66 16.22 -3.80
C LEU A 92 8.32 17.40 -4.71
N ASP A 93 7.44 17.15 -5.68
CA ASP A 93 6.85 18.21 -6.49
C ASP A 93 5.81 18.96 -5.66
N LEU A 94 6.09 20.23 -5.38
CA LEU A 94 5.22 21.10 -4.60
C LEU A 94 4.15 21.77 -5.47
N ASP A 95 4.32 21.79 -6.79
CA ASP A 95 3.35 22.38 -7.69
C ASP A 95 2.08 21.55 -7.77
N GLU A 96 2.14 20.26 -7.44
CA GLU A 96 0.97 19.38 -7.31
C GLU A 96 0.16 19.63 -6.03
N VAL A 97 0.77 20.21 -4.98
CA VAL A 97 0.14 20.33 -3.65
C VAL A 97 -0.89 21.46 -3.67
N LEU A 98 -2.08 21.19 -3.10
CA LEU A 98 -3.18 22.14 -3.08
C LEU A 98 -2.87 23.37 -2.22
N ASP A 99 -2.39 23.12 -1.00
CA ASP A 99 -2.15 24.15 0.01
C ASP A 99 -0.66 24.54 0.08
N PRO A 100 -0.34 25.83 0.30
CA PRO A 100 1.05 26.26 0.51
C PRO A 100 1.68 25.58 1.73
N ILE A 101 2.96 25.20 1.67
CA ILE A 101 3.66 24.51 2.79
C ILE A 101 3.50 25.23 4.13
N VAL A 102 3.49 26.57 4.10
CA VAL A 102 3.38 27.39 5.32
C VAL A 102 2.04 27.25 6.04
N SER A 103 0.98 26.73 5.40
CA SER A 103 -0.34 26.56 6.01
C SER A 103 -0.43 25.34 6.94
N PHE A 104 0.36 24.29 6.69
CA PHE A 104 0.35 23.06 7.50
C PHE A 104 0.81 23.35 8.94
N LYS A 105 0.06 22.87 9.93
CA LYS A 105 0.33 23.10 11.36
C LYS A 105 1.39 22.16 11.91
N ASN A 106 1.48 20.96 11.36
CA ASN A 106 2.40 19.91 11.77
C ASN A 106 2.80 19.06 10.57
N PHE A 107 3.69 18.09 10.79
CA PHE A 107 4.19 17.22 9.74
C PHE A 107 3.12 16.25 9.22
N ASN A 108 2.25 15.73 10.08
CA ASN A 108 1.18 14.82 9.64
C ASN A 108 0.21 15.51 8.67
N GLU A 109 -0.18 16.77 8.93
CA GLU A 109 -1.01 17.56 8.00
C GLU A 109 -0.38 17.67 6.61
N PHE A 110 0.94 17.84 6.53
CA PHE A 110 1.67 17.81 5.26
C PHE A 110 1.73 16.39 4.66
N PHE A 111 1.88 15.36 5.49
CA PHE A 111 1.98 13.98 5.02
C PHE A 111 0.71 13.53 4.30
N TYR A 112 -0.47 13.85 4.85
CA TYR A 112 -1.77 13.67 4.19
C TYR A 112 -2.23 14.91 3.41
N ARG A 113 -1.32 15.76 2.92
CA ARG A 113 -1.65 16.93 2.08
C ARG A 113 -2.61 16.55 0.96
N LYS A 114 -3.50 17.47 0.57
CA LYS A 114 -4.32 17.32 -0.64
C LYS A 114 -3.51 17.73 -1.87
N LEU A 115 -3.81 17.13 -3.02
CA LEU A 115 -3.29 17.56 -4.31
C LEU A 115 -4.32 18.43 -5.04
N LYS A 116 -3.83 19.24 -5.98
CA LYS A 116 -4.68 19.95 -6.95
C LYS A 116 -5.42 18.94 -7.82
N SER A 117 -6.66 19.25 -8.21
CA SER A 117 -7.44 18.37 -9.10
C SER A 117 -6.78 18.11 -10.45
N SER A 118 -5.92 19.02 -10.92
CA SER A 118 -5.15 18.86 -12.16
C SER A 118 -3.94 17.93 -12.02
N ALA A 119 -3.52 17.58 -10.80
CA ALA A 119 -2.34 16.75 -10.58
C ALA A 119 -2.56 15.30 -11.00
N ARG A 120 -3.80 14.82 -10.96
CA ARG A 120 -4.15 13.43 -11.32
C ARG A 120 -5.40 13.42 -12.17
N LEU A 121 -5.31 12.74 -13.30
CA LEU A 121 -6.41 12.60 -14.25
C LEU A 121 -6.91 11.16 -14.24
N LEU A 122 -8.22 11.01 -14.43
CA LEU A 122 -8.83 9.71 -14.64
C LEU A 122 -8.29 9.12 -15.97
N ALA A 123 -7.75 7.90 -15.93
CA ALA A 123 -7.13 7.28 -17.09
C ALA A 123 -8.11 7.07 -18.27
N SER A 124 -9.37 6.78 -17.97
CA SER A 124 -10.38 6.52 -18.99
C SER A 124 -11.79 6.85 -18.49
N PRO A 125 -12.63 7.50 -19.31
CA PRO A 125 -14.05 7.67 -18.97
C PRO A 125 -14.82 6.34 -19.00
N ASN A 126 -14.28 5.29 -19.63
CA ASN A 126 -14.93 3.98 -19.71
C ASN A 126 -15.14 3.38 -18.31
N PRO A 127 -16.38 3.08 -17.87
CA PRO A 127 -16.67 2.52 -16.55
C PRO A 127 -16.15 1.09 -16.34
N HIS A 128 -15.72 0.41 -17.40
CA HIS A 128 -15.12 -0.93 -17.35
C HIS A 128 -13.59 -0.89 -17.09
N VAL A 129 -13.04 0.22 -16.63
CA VAL A 129 -11.62 0.36 -16.26
C VAL A 129 -11.51 0.53 -14.75
N VAL A 130 -10.72 -0.32 -14.10
CA VAL A 130 -10.31 -0.15 -12.70
C VAL A 130 -9.12 0.80 -12.65
N VAL A 131 -9.14 1.75 -11.72
CA VAL A 131 -8.04 2.70 -11.54
C VAL A 131 -7.27 2.47 -10.25
N SER A 132 -6.00 2.85 -10.24
CA SER A 132 -5.13 2.79 -9.07
C SER A 132 -5.74 3.66 -7.94
N PRO A 133 -5.91 3.12 -6.73
CA PRO A 133 -6.50 3.86 -5.62
C PRO A 133 -5.51 4.83 -4.97
N ALA A 134 -4.21 4.71 -5.25
CA ALA A 134 -3.18 5.49 -4.58
C ALA A 134 -1.98 5.77 -5.50
N ASP A 135 -1.20 6.79 -5.14
CA ASP A 135 0.18 6.91 -5.57
C ASP A 135 0.98 5.85 -4.81
N ALA A 136 1.44 4.80 -5.50
CA ALA A 136 1.99 3.63 -4.82
C ALA A 136 2.89 2.78 -5.71
N ARG A 137 3.69 1.93 -5.06
CA ARG A 137 4.36 0.79 -5.69
C ARG A 137 3.34 -0.35 -5.77
N CYS A 138 2.98 -0.74 -6.98
CA CYS A 138 1.92 -1.68 -7.29
C CYS A 138 2.49 -3.06 -7.65
N SER A 139 1.83 -4.10 -7.15
CA SER A 139 1.97 -5.49 -7.64
C SER A 139 0.59 -6.10 -7.81
N VAL A 140 0.39 -6.82 -8.91
CA VAL A 140 -0.88 -7.44 -9.27
C VAL A 140 -0.68 -8.93 -9.50
N PHE A 141 -1.67 -9.72 -9.11
CA PHE A 141 -1.63 -11.17 -9.22
C PHE A 141 -2.98 -11.67 -9.73
N PRO A 142 -3.03 -12.36 -10.88
CA PRO A 142 -4.29 -12.82 -11.46
C PRO A 142 -4.97 -13.87 -10.58
N THR A 143 -4.23 -14.54 -9.69
CA THR A 143 -4.76 -15.50 -8.71
C THR A 143 -4.12 -15.30 -7.34
N ILE A 144 -4.86 -15.63 -6.28
CA ILE A 144 -4.33 -15.68 -4.90
C ILE A 144 -3.15 -16.66 -4.78
N ASN A 145 -3.17 -17.76 -5.54
CA ASN A 145 -2.07 -18.72 -5.58
C ASN A 145 -0.78 -18.09 -6.11
N ALA A 146 -0.84 -17.33 -7.21
CA ALA A 146 0.31 -16.61 -7.73
C ALA A 146 0.84 -15.58 -6.70
N ALA A 147 -0.05 -14.85 -6.02
CA ALA A 147 0.33 -13.89 -4.99
C ALA A 147 1.13 -14.55 -3.85
N THR A 148 0.67 -15.69 -3.34
CA THR A 148 1.34 -16.42 -2.24
C THR A 148 2.63 -17.12 -2.69
N GLN A 149 2.71 -17.54 -3.95
CA GLN A 149 3.91 -18.14 -4.52
C GLN A 149 5.00 -17.13 -4.90
N LEU A 150 4.68 -15.87 -5.15
CA LEU A 150 5.66 -14.88 -5.60
C LEU A 150 5.95 -13.81 -4.54
N TRP A 151 4.94 -13.40 -3.77
CA TRP A 151 5.00 -12.18 -2.97
C TRP A 151 4.69 -12.39 -1.49
N ILE A 152 3.54 -13.00 -1.18
CA ILE A 152 3.04 -13.13 0.19
C ILE A 152 3.54 -14.46 0.78
N LYS A 153 4.65 -14.42 1.53
CA LYS A 153 5.33 -15.63 2.02
C LYS A 153 5.01 -16.01 3.47
N GLY A 154 4.05 -15.31 4.08
CA GLY A 154 3.54 -15.63 5.40
C GLY A 154 3.03 -17.08 5.47
N LEU A 155 3.38 -17.81 6.52
CA LEU A 155 3.09 -19.24 6.65
C LEU A 155 1.60 -19.56 6.80
N ASN A 156 0.81 -18.64 7.36
CA ASN A 156 -0.59 -18.83 7.67
C ASN A 156 -1.49 -17.88 6.88
N PHE A 157 -0.99 -17.27 5.81
CA PHE A 157 -1.78 -16.35 5.00
C PHE A 157 -2.95 -17.09 4.34
N SER A 158 -4.15 -16.54 4.49
CA SER A 158 -5.33 -16.91 3.71
C SER A 158 -6.26 -15.71 3.56
N ILE A 159 -7.11 -15.71 2.53
CA ILE A 159 -8.06 -14.62 2.31
C ILE A 159 -9.10 -14.56 3.43
N ALA A 160 -9.54 -15.70 3.96
CA ALA A 160 -10.41 -15.74 5.12
C ALA A 160 -9.81 -15.04 6.35
N ARG A 161 -8.50 -15.21 6.60
CA ARG A 161 -7.80 -14.50 7.69
C ARG A 161 -7.59 -13.03 7.37
N LEU A 162 -7.26 -12.69 6.12
CA LEU A 162 -7.13 -11.29 5.69
C LEU A 162 -8.44 -10.53 5.90
N LEU A 163 -9.57 -11.13 5.54
CA LEU A 163 -10.89 -10.52 5.66
C LEU A 163 -11.54 -10.70 7.04
N ASP A 164 -10.94 -11.52 7.91
CA ASP A 164 -11.55 -11.96 9.18
C ASP A 164 -13.01 -12.41 8.98
N SER A 165 -13.22 -13.19 7.92
CA SER A 165 -14.52 -13.68 7.48
C SER A 165 -14.33 -14.92 6.60
N PRO A 166 -14.70 -16.13 7.07
CA PRO A 166 -14.65 -17.34 6.26
C PRO A 166 -15.57 -17.29 5.03
N GLU A 167 -16.70 -16.59 5.12
CA GLU A 167 -17.67 -16.47 4.02
C GLU A 167 -17.11 -15.63 2.88
N GLU A 168 -16.66 -14.40 3.18
CA GLU A 168 -16.02 -13.54 2.20
C GLU A 168 -14.68 -14.14 1.75
N GLY A 169 -14.00 -14.86 2.66
CA GLY A 169 -12.83 -15.69 2.34
C GLY A 169 -13.05 -16.59 1.13
N LYS A 170 -14.15 -17.34 1.09
CA LYS A 170 -14.51 -18.23 -0.03
C LYS A 170 -14.83 -17.45 -1.30
N ARG A 171 -15.51 -16.31 -1.20
CA ARG A 171 -15.88 -15.47 -2.35
C ARG A 171 -14.65 -15.03 -3.15
N PHE A 172 -13.58 -14.66 -2.44
CA PHE A 172 -12.35 -14.13 -3.04
C PHE A 172 -11.22 -15.16 -3.18
N GLU A 173 -11.42 -16.41 -2.78
CA GLU A 173 -10.35 -17.44 -2.73
C GLU A 173 -9.75 -17.75 -4.10
N SER A 174 -10.59 -17.86 -5.13
CA SER A 174 -10.18 -18.02 -6.54
C SER A 174 -9.97 -16.68 -7.26
N GLY A 175 -10.06 -15.58 -6.53
CA GLY A 175 -10.02 -14.23 -7.07
C GLY A 175 -8.62 -13.74 -7.44
N SER A 176 -8.58 -12.47 -7.82
CA SER A 176 -7.34 -11.76 -8.13
C SER A 176 -7.05 -10.69 -7.08
N LEU A 177 -5.80 -10.26 -7.01
CA LEU A 177 -5.30 -9.42 -5.93
C LEU A 177 -4.36 -8.33 -6.47
N ALA A 178 -4.57 -7.09 -6.05
CA ALA A 178 -3.69 -5.96 -6.31
C ALA A 178 -3.22 -5.33 -4.99
N ILE A 179 -1.92 -5.09 -4.87
CA ILE A 179 -1.26 -4.53 -3.69
C ILE A 179 -0.66 -3.19 -4.07
N PHE A 180 -0.95 -2.16 -3.28
CA PHE A 180 -0.47 -0.80 -3.46
C PHE A 180 0.27 -0.38 -2.20
N ARG A 181 1.60 -0.47 -2.23
CA ARG A 181 2.45 -0.05 -1.11
C ARG A 181 2.84 1.42 -1.27
N LEU A 182 2.44 2.25 -0.31
CA LEU A 182 2.75 3.67 -0.32
C LEU A 182 4.07 3.88 0.43
N ALA A 183 5.09 4.34 -0.30
CA ALA A 183 6.36 4.74 0.29
C ALA A 183 6.20 6.11 0.96
N PRO A 184 7.07 6.49 1.92
CA PRO A 184 6.94 7.77 2.63
C PRO A 184 6.81 8.99 1.71
N GLN A 185 7.53 9.03 0.58
CA GLN A 185 7.45 10.15 -0.38
C GLN A 185 6.10 10.30 -1.10
N ASP A 186 5.26 9.27 -1.11
CA ASP A 186 4.05 9.25 -1.91
C ASP A 186 2.98 10.22 -1.38
N TYR A 187 1.90 10.33 -2.13
CA TYR A 187 0.68 10.96 -1.66
C TYR A 187 -0.12 9.91 -0.87
N HIS A 188 -0.37 10.19 0.42
CA HIS A 188 -0.90 9.22 1.39
C HIS A 188 -2.42 9.26 1.58
N ARG A 189 -3.15 9.96 0.71
CA ARG A 189 -4.59 9.76 0.60
C ARG A 189 -4.88 8.73 -0.47
N PHE A 190 -5.96 7.99 -0.27
CA PHE A 190 -6.34 6.88 -1.13
C PHE A 190 -7.81 7.01 -1.54
N HIS A 191 -8.11 6.49 -2.72
CA HIS A 191 -9.27 6.83 -3.51
C HIS A 191 -10.01 5.58 -3.99
N ILE A 192 -11.24 5.78 -4.42
CA ILE A 192 -12.13 4.73 -4.90
C ILE A 192 -11.67 4.25 -6.30
N PRO A 193 -11.47 2.93 -6.50
CA PRO A 193 -10.92 2.37 -7.74
C PRO A 193 -11.99 1.97 -8.77
N VAL A 194 -13.25 1.85 -8.34
CA VAL A 194 -14.41 1.45 -9.17
C VAL A 194 -15.67 2.18 -8.71
N ASP A 195 -16.60 2.45 -9.63
CA ASP A 195 -17.90 3.01 -9.29
C ASP A 195 -18.74 1.95 -8.55
N GLY A 196 -19.54 2.37 -7.56
CA GLY A 196 -20.37 1.47 -6.77
C GLY A 196 -20.93 2.08 -5.48
N THR A 197 -21.33 1.21 -4.55
CA THR A 197 -21.82 1.60 -3.22
C THR A 197 -20.91 1.03 -2.14
N LEU A 198 -20.52 1.86 -1.17
CA LEU A 198 -19.70 1.44 -0.05
C LEU A 198 -20.52 0.64 0.97
N GLY A 199 -19.99 -0.51 1.39
CA GLY A 199 -20.48 -1.27 2.53
C GLY A 199 -19.95 -0.74 3.87
N GLU A 200 -20.36 -1.41 4.95
CA GLU A 200 -19.82 -1.13 6.28
C GLU A 200 -18.31 -1.40 6.33
N THR A 201 -17.59 -0.57 7.09
CA THR A 201 -16.16 -0.76 7.31
C THR A 201 -15.91 -1.52 8.59
N LYS A 202 -15.23 -2.67 8.47
CA LYS A 202 -14.74 -3.46 9.61
C LYS A 202 -13.34 -3.02 9.99
N HIS A 203 -13.12 -2.67 11.26
CA HIS A 203 -11.80 -2.42 11.83
C HIS A 203 -11.26 -3.71 12.48
N ILE A 204 -10.01 -4.06 12.17
CA ILE A 204 -9.33 -5.21 12.74
C ILE A 204 -8.08 -4.74 13.47
N GLU A 205 -8.04 -5.06 14.76
CA GLU A 205 -6.89 -4.81 15.61
C GLU A 205 -5.74 -5.77 15.29
N GLY A 206 -4.50 -5.31 15.49
CA GLY A 206 -3.33 -6.02 15.02
C GLY A 206 -2.00 -5.44 15.50
N THR A 207 -0.94 -5.92 14.88
CA THR A 207 0.44 -5.42 15.02
C THR A 207 0.70 -4.31 14.01
N LEU A 208 1.90 -3.75 14.03
CA LEU A 208 2.39 -2.77 13.05
C LEU A 208 3.75 -3.24 12.51
N PHE A 209 3.78 -4.46 11.95
CA PHE A 209 4.94 -4.93 11.20
C PHE A 209 5.16 -4.03 9.98
N THR A 210 6.38 -4.01 9.44
CA THR A 210 6.66 -3.20 8.24
C THR A 210 6.13 -3.89 6.99
N VAL A 211 5.58 -3.11 6.06
CA VAL A 211 5.18 -3.57 4.73
C VAL A 211 6.32 -3.47 3.72
N ASN A 212 7.58 -3.39 4.17
CA ASN A 212 8.71 -3.48 3.26
C ASN A 212 8.69 -4.83 2.51
N PRO A 213 8.97 -4.89 1.19
CA PRO A 213 8.99 -6.13 0.42
C PRO A 213 9.88 -7.23 1.00
N MET A 214 10.97 -6.90 1.71
CA MET A 214 11.78 -7.89 2.42
C MET A 214 11.01 -8.59 3.55
N ALA A 215 10.11 -7.87 4.24
CA ALA A 215 9.29 -8.41 5.32
C ALA A 215 8.06 -9.17 4.79
N ILE A 216 7.41 -8.66 3.73
CA ILE A 216 6.25 -9.33 3.10
C ILE A 216 6.65 -10.70 2.52
N ARG A 217 7.87 -10.78 1.96
CA ARG A 217 8.45 -12.02 1.41
C ARG A 217 9.14 -12.89 2.46
N SER A 218 8.91 -12.63 3.75
CA SER A 218 9.35 -13.48 4.86
C SER A 218 8.24 -14.44 5.31
N THR A 219 8.54 -15.33 6.25
CA THR A 219 7.55 -16.26 6.84
C THR A 219 6.57 -15.60 7.81
N ILE A 220 6.68 -14.30 8.05
CA ILE A 220 5.81 -13.54 8.94
C ILE A 220 4.54 -13.11 8.18
N ASP A 221 3.39 -13.34 8.79
CA ASP A 221 2.07 -13.04 8.23
C ASP A 221 1.71 -11.54 8.29
N ILE A 222 2.47 -10.69 7.60
CA ILE A 222 2.38 -9.21 7.71
C ILE A 222 0.95 -8.68 7.51
N TYR A 223 0.29 -9.03 6.40
CA TYR A 223 -1.01 -8.44 6.05
C TYR A 223 -2.16 -8.91 6.96
N THR A 224 -2.10 -10.12 7.50
CA THR A 224 -3.16 -10.65 8.36
C THR A 224 -2.94 -10.32 9.84
N GLU A 225 -1.69 -10.08 10.25
CA GLU A 225 -1.36 -9.72 11.64
C GLU A 225 -1.42 -8.22 11.88
N ASN A 226 -1.27 -7.39 10.85
CA ASN A 226 -1.31 -5.94 11.01
C ASN A 226 -2.72 -5.39 11.23
N ILE A 227 -2.79 -4.24 11.90
CA ILE A 227 -4.00 -3.41 11.98
C ILE A 227 -4.46 -3.11 10.55
N ARG A 228 -5.76 -3.27 10.31
CA ARG A 228 -6.34 -2.99 8.99
C ARG A 228 -7.82 -2.63 9.07
N THR A 229 -8.30 -1.96 8.03
CA THR A 229 -9.73 -1.78 7.79
C THR A 229 -10.13 -2.53 6.54
N ILE A 230 -11.36 -3.03 6.49
CA ILE A 230 -11.95 -3.69 5.33
C ILE A 230 -13.24 -2.98 5.01
N THR A 231 -13.34 -2.49 3.79
CA THR A 231 -14.57 -1.91 3.23
C THR A 231 -14.88 -2.64 1.94
N TYR A 232 -16.12 -3.10 1.78
CA TYR A 232 -16.54 -3.68 0.51
C TYR A 232 -17.14 -2.60 -0.37
N ILE A 233 -16.87 -2.67 -1.67
CA ILE A 233 -17.53 -1.86 -2.69
C ILE A 233 -18.38 -2.82 -3.52
N ASP A 234 -19.70 -2.68 -3.43
CA ASP A 234 -20.61 -3.36 -4.35
C ASP A 234 -20.58 -2.58 -5.67
N SER A 235 -19.67 -3.00 -6.56
CA SER A 235 -19.37 -2.28 -7.80
C SER A 235 -20.48 -2.47 -8.84
N THR A 236 -20.73 -1.42 -9.61
CA THR A 236 -21.65 -1.46 -10.75
C THR A 236 -21.26 -2.50 -11.80
N HIS A 237 -19.96 -2.78 -11.97
CA HIS A 237 -19.46 -3.67 -13.03
C HIS A 237 -18.58 -4.82 -12.53
N PHE A 238 -17.82 -4.62 -11.45
CA PHE A 238 -16.79 -5.55 -11.01
C PHE A 238 -17.24 -6.56 -9.95
N GLY A 239 -18.54 -6.64 -9.66
CA GLY A 239 -19.05 -7.42 -8.53
C GLY A 239 -18.67 -6.80 -7.20
N ARG A 240 -18.50 -7.61 -6.16
CA ARG A 240 -18.02 -7.11 -4.87
C ARG A 240 -16.50 -6.99 -4.89
N VAL A 241 -15.98 -5.81 -4.57
CA VAL A 241 -14.54 -5.56 -4.44
C VAL A 241 -14.21 -5.36 -2.96
N ALA A 242 -13.28 -6.13 -2.42
CA ALA A 242 -12.79 -5.88 -1.06
C ALA A 242 -11.67 -4.84 -1.12
N TYR A 243 -11.84 -3.74 -0.39
CA TYR A 243 -10.86 -2.68 -0.22
C TYR A 243 -10.27 -2.76 1.19
N ILE A 244 -9.00 -3.12 1.29
CA ILE A 244 -8.32 -3.33 2.58
C ILE A 244 -7.22 -2.30 2.76
N CYS A 245 -7.32 -1.45 3.77
CA CYS A 245 -6.24 -0.57 4.19
C CYS A 245 -5.44 -1.25 5.30
N VAL A 246 -4.16 -1.51 5.07
CA VAL A 246 -3.25 -2.10 6.07
C VAL A 246 -2.32 -1.02 6.61
N GLY A 247 -2.38 -0.81 7.92
CA GLY A 247 -1.42 0.03 8.64
C GLY A 247 -0.14 -0.75 8.90
N ALA A 248 1.02 -0.11 8.80
CA ALA A 248 2.30 -0.74 9.10
C ALA A 248 3.12 0.10 10.08
N MET A 249 4.33 -0.36 10.36
CA MET A 249 5.26 0.33 11.26
C MET A 249 5.30 1.84 11.01
N LEU A 250 5.23 2.60 12.10
CA LEU A 250 5.16 4.04 12.16
C LEU A 250 3.82 4.67 11.76
N VAL A 251 2.88 3.95 11.14
CA VAL A 251 1.57 4.52 10.72
C VAL A 251 0.81 5.03 11.93
N GLY A 252 0.58 6.33 11.92
CA GLY A 252 -0.12 7.02 13.00
C GLY A 252 -1.59 6.63 13.10
N SER A 253 -2.28 6.42 11.97
CA SER A 253 -3.71 6.07 11.90
C SER A 253 -4.13 5.75 10.46
N ILE A 254 -5.18 4.95 10.29
CA ILE A 254 -6.00 4.87 9.07
C ILE A 254 -7.23 5.74 9.33
N VAL A 255 -7.47 6.76 8.50
CA VAL A 255 -8.61 7.66 8.65
C VAL A 255 -9.46 7.57 7.39
N LEU A 256 -10.73 7.20 7.56
CA LEU A 256 -11.70 7.14 6.46
C LEU A 256 -12.47 8.46 6.40
N THR A 257 -12.73 8.92 5.19
CA THR A 257 -13.47 10.16 4.90
C THR A 257 -14.78 9.90 4.18
N SER A 258 -14.95 8.69 3.63
CA SER A 258 -16.22 8.21 3.07
C SER A 258 -16.99 7.37 4.08
N GLU A 259 -18.29 7.24 3.87
CA GLU A 259 -19.20 6.54 4.79
C GLU A 259 -19.91 5.35 4.14
N ALA A 260 -20.38 4.41 4.96
CA ALA A 260 -21.16 3.27 4.49
C ALA A 260 -22.49 3.73 3.86
N GLY A 261 -22.93 3.04 2.81
CA GLY A 261 -24.13 3.38 2.04
C GLY A 261 -23.93 4.50 1.02
N GLN A 262 -22.77 5.16 1.01
CA GLN A 262 -22.47 6.21 0.04
C GLN A 262 -22.31 5.63 -1.37
N GLU A 263 -22.96 6.23 -2.36
CA GLU A 263 -22.64 6.04 -3.77
C GLU A 263 -21.33 6.75 -4.10
N VAL A 264 -20.38 6.01 -4.66
CA VAL A 264 -19.03 6.49 -4.94
C VAL A 264 -18.66 6.28 -6.39
N LYS A 265 -17.83 7.18 -6.90
CA LYS A 265 -17.22 7.11 -8.23
C LYS A 265 -15.72 6.91 -8.11
N ARG A 266 -15.13 6.37 -9.18
CA ARG A 266 -13.69 6.34 -9.38
C ARG A 266 -13.11 7.73 -9.13
N MET A 267 -12.00 7.77 -8.40
CA MET A 267 -11.30 8.98 -7.94
C MET A 267 -11.87 9.67 -6.71
N ASP A 268 -13.06 9.28 -6.21
CA ASP A 268 -13.55 9.84 -4.94
C ASP A 268 -12.60 9.49 -3.79
N GLU A 269 -12.43 10.39 -2.82
CA GLU A 269 -11.55 10.16 -1.68
C GLU A 269 -12.20 9.17 -0.71
N HIS A 270 -11.51 8.07 -0.42
CA HIS A 270 -11.96 7.07 0.54
C HIS A 270 -11.36 7.34 1.94
N GLY A 271 -10.11 7.82 1.99
CA GLY A 271 -9.45 8.16 3.24
C GLY A 271 -7.97 8.48 3.07
N TYR A 272 -7.23 8.46 4.17
CA TYR A 272 -5.79 8.70 4.19
C TYR A 272 -5.07 7.99 5.34
N PHE A 273 -3.77 7.79 5.15
CA PHE A 273 -2.85 7.35 6.18
C PHE A 273 -2.14 8.55 6.81
N LYS A 274 -2.05 8.57 8.14
CA LYS A 274 -1.04 9.42 8.81
C LYS A 274 0.36 8.81 8.64
N PHE A 275 1.41 9.59 8.93
CA PHE A 275 2.80 9.20 8.70
C PHE A 275 3.09 7.74 9.07
N GLY A 276 3.72 7.00 8.17
CA GLY A 276 4.23 5.64 8.35
C GLY A 276 4.21 4.82 7.06
N GLY A 277 4.53 3.52 7.13
CA GLY A 277 4.40 2.63 5.98
C GLY A 277 2.98 2.11 5.83
N SER A 278 2.38 2.19 4.65
CA SER A 278 0.98 1.77 4.46
C SER A 278 0.80 0.96 3.20
N THR A 279 -0.30 0.21 3.14
CA THR A 279 -0.65 -0.58 1.96
C THR A 279 -2.15 -0.58 1.77
N VAL A 280 -2.60 -0.45 0.53
CA VAL A 280 -3.96 -0.77 0.12
C VAL A 280 -3.92 -2.10 -0.63
N ILE A 281 -4.85 -3.01 -0.31
CA ILE A 281 -5.04 -4.26 -1.04
C ILE A 281 -6.45 -4.23 -1.62
N LEU A 282 -6.56 -4.54 -2.91
CA LEU A 282 -7.84 -4.78 -3.58
C LEU A 282 -7.96 -6.26 -3.88
N LEU A 283 -9.11 -6.85 -3.53
CA LEU A 283 -9.49 -8.20 -3.96
C LEU A 283 -10.67 -8.10 -4.91
N PHE A 284 -10.59 -8.87 -5.98
CA PHE A 284 -11.66 -9.01 -6.97
C PHE A 284 -12.11 -10.47 -7.01
N GLU A 285 -13.40 -10.69 -7.23
CA GLU A 285 -13.93 -12.04 -7.47
C GLU A 285 -13.29 -12.65 -8.73
N GLU A 286 -13.31 -13.99 -8.80
CA GLU A 286 -12.73 -14.73 -9.93
C GLU A 286 -13.26 -14.22 -11.27
N GLY A 287 -12.33 -13.98 -12.20
CA GLY A 287 -12.66 -13.56 -13.56
C GLY A 287 -13.34 -12.19 -13.68
N LYS A 288 -13.27 -11.32 -12.66
CA LYS A 288 -13.84 -9.96 -12.76
C LYS A 288 -12.90 -8.91 -13.36
N VAL A 289 -11.59 -9.07 -13.19
CA VAL A 289 -10.61 -8.10 -13.68
C VAL A 289 -9.50 -8.79 -14.45
N GLU A 290 -9.14 -8.21 -15.59
CA GLU A 290 -7.92 -8.50 -16.33
C GLU A 290 -6.94 -7.35 -16.08
N PHE A 291 -5.82 -7.63 -15.41
CA PHE A 291 -4.83 -6.60 -15.11
C PHE A 291 -4.02 -6.17 -16.33
N ASP A 292 -3.58 -4.92 -16.33
CA ASP A 292 -2.74 -4.40 -17.40
C ASP A 292 -1.44 -5.22 -17.53
N ARG A 293 -1.05 -5.51 -18.78
CA ARG A 293 0.03 -6.47 -19.10
C ARG A 293 1.37 -6.10 -18.46
N ASP A 294 1.71 -4.82 -18.42
CA ASP A 294 2.97 -4.36 -17.84
C ASP A 294 3.03 -4.58 -16.32
N LEU A 295 1.91 -4.42 -15.62
CA LEU A 295 1.81 -4.72 -14.20
C LEU A 295 1.99 -6.22 -13.93
N LEU A 296 1.42 -7.09 -14.78
CA LEU A 296 1.59 -8.54 -14.70
C LEU A 296 3.06 -8.94 -14.88
N VAL A 297 3.70 -8.47 -15.95
CA VAL A 297 5.11 -8.78 -16.27
C VAL A 297 6.05 -8.37 -15.13
N ASN A 298 5.85 -7.19 -14.57
CA ASN A 298 6.67 -6.72 -13.46
C ASN A 298 6.44 -7.55 -12.19
N SER A 299 5.17 -7.86 -11.87
CA SER A 299 4.82 -8.62 -10.67
C SER A 299 5.35 -10.05 -10.71
N GLU A 300 5.36 -10.70 -11.89
CA GLU A 300 5.98 -12.02 -12.10
C GLU A 300 7.48 -12.01 -11.77
N GLN A 301 8.15 -10.89 -12.00
CA GLN A 301 9.57 -10.70 -11.68
C GLN A 301 9.80 -10.19 -10.25
N SER A 302 8.74 -10.13 -9.42
CA SER A 302 8.78 -9.51 -8.09
C SER A 302 9.29 -8.07 -8.13
N LEU A 303 8.94 -7.33 -9.19
CA LEU A 303 9.25 -5.92 -9.37
C LEU A 303 7.96 -5.12 -9.20
N GLU A 304 7.99 -4.15 -8.29
CA GLU A 304 6.85 -3.24 -8.13
C GLU A 304 6.83 -2.20 -9.25
N THR A 305 5.63 -1.75 -9.62
CA THR A 305 5.43 -0.68 -10.59
C THR A 305 4.90 0.58 -9.89
N LEU A 306 5.61 1.71 -9.99
CA LEU A 306 5.11 2.99 -9.47
C LEU A 306 3.93 3.45 -10.33
N LEU A 307 2.79 3.60 -9.68
CA LEU A 307 1.56 4.14 -10.21
C LEU A 307 1.17 5.41 -9.48
N LYS A 308 0.43 6.25 -10.19
CA LYS A 308 -0.30 7.39 -9.64
C LYS A 308 -1.78 7.05 -9.53
N TYR A 309 -2.48 7.60 -8.53
CA TYR A 309 -3.90 7.32 -8.42
C TYR A 309 -4.64 7.82 -9.68
N GLY A 310 -5.65 7.07 -10.11
CA GLY A 310 -6.39 7.34 -11.34
C GLY A 310 -5.83 6.71 -12.61
N GLN A 311 -4.58 6.21 -12.59
CA GLN A 311 -4.04 5.42 -13.70
C GLN A 311 -4.77 4.06 -13.80
N SER A 312 -4.94 3.51 -15.00
CA SER A 312 -5.51 2.17 -15.20
C SER A 312 -4.71 1.13 -14.43
N ILE A 313 -5.36 0.11 -13.88
CA ILE A 313 -4.67 -1.10 -13.41
C ILE A 313 -5.17 -2.36 -14.11
N GLY A 314 -6.30 -2.26 -14.81
CA GLY A 314 -6.95 -3.37 -15.46
C GLY A 314 -8.35 -3.00 -15.93
N VAL A 315 -8.95 -3.94 -16.65
CA VAL A 315 -10.27 -3.79 -17.26
C VAL A 315 -11.20 -4.90 -16.80
N LEU A 316 -12.51 -4.69 -16.98
CA LEU A 316 -13.51 -5.73 -16.78
C LEU A 316 -13.19 -6.91 -17.72
N SER A 317 -13.04 -8.09 -17.13
CA SER A 317 -12.79 -9.30 -17.92
C SER A 317 -13.99 -9.57 -18.84
N GLN A 318 -13.72 -9.85 -20.11
CA GLN A 318 -14.75 -10.31 -21.02
C GLN A 318 -14.99 -11.79 -20.72
N SER A 319 -16.21 -12.14 -20.31
CA SER A 319 -16.60 -13.54 -20.18
C SER A 319 -16.34 -14.24 -21.52
N GLN A 320 -15.49 -15.27 -21.55
CA GLN A 320 -15.45 -16.18 -22.68
C GLN A 320 -16.81 -16.87 -22.73
N SER A 321 -17.67 -16.42 -23.65
CA SER A 321 -18.92 -17.09 -24.01
C SER A 321 -18.64 -18.43 -24.69
#